data_AF-A0A946B1L6-F1
#
_entry.id   AF-A0A946B1L6-F1
#
_cell.length_a   1.000
_cell.length_b   1.000
_cell.length_c   1.000
_cell.angle_alpha   90.00
_cell.angle_beta   90.00
_cell.angle_gamma   90.00
#
_symmetry.space_group_name_H-M   'P 1'
#
loop_
_entity.id
_entity.type
_entity.pdbx_description
1 polymer ?
#
loop_
_entity_poly.entity_id
_entity_poly.type
_entity_poly.pdbx_seq_one_letter_code
_entity_poly.pdbx_strand_id
1 'polypeptide(L)' 'MDHFGIGAASLEAGVNAVQKLLGVETPRGGKHDTMGTHNCVMQAGAESFLEILAIDPGAPPPGRARAGFMLGCWYR' A
#
# COMPACT_ATOMS: atom_id res chain seq x y z
N MET A 1 1.51 -6.49 -16.34
CA MET A 1 0.98 -6.24 -14.99
C MET A 1 2.19 -5.96 -14.13
N ASP A 2 2.32 -4.75 -13.64
CA ASP A 2 3.48 -4.24 -12.89
C ASP A 2 3.33 -4.41 -11.38
N HIS A 3 2.10 -4.51 -10.87
CA HIS A 3 1.87 -4.78 -9.45
C HIS A 3 0.48 -5.35 -9.14
N PHE A 4 0.37 -5.90 -7.92
CA PHE A 4 -0.87 -6.30 -7.27
C PHE A 4 -1.08 -5.41 -6.04
N GLY A 5 -2.16 -4.63 -6.02
CA GLY A 5 -2.52 -3.77 -4.89
C GLY A 5 -3.59 -4.37 -4.00
N ILE A 6 -3.36 -4.35 -2.68
CA ILE A 6 -4.31 -4.77 -1.64
C ILE A 6 -4.65 -3.56 -0.78
N GLY A 7 -5.91 -3.11 -0.85
CA GLY A 7 -6.44 -2.14 0.10
C GLY A 7 -6.78 -2.78 1.43
N ALA A 8 -6.33 -2.16 2.52
CA ALA A 8 -6.64 -2.60 3.87
C ALA A 8 -7.18 -1.45 4.74
N ALA A 9 -7.96 -1.80 5.76
CA ALA A 9 -8.47 -0.84 6.74
C ALA A 9 -7.32 -0.20 7.56
N SER A 10 -6.27 -0.97 7.83
CA SER A 10 -5.00 -0.50 8.37
C SER A 10 -3.86 -1.32 7.76
N LEU A 11 -2.65 -0.77 7.80
CA LEU A 11 -1.50 -1.47 7.24
C LEU A 11 -1.18 -2.76 7.98
N GLU A 12 -1.25 -2.75 9.31
CA GLU A 12 -1.05 -3.94 10.14
C GLU A 12 -2.08 -5.03 9.85
N ALA A 13 -3.36 -4.67 9.66
CA ALA A 13 -4.38 -5.65 9.30
C ALA A 13 -4.08 -6.30 7.94
N GLY A 14 -3.66 -5.50 6.96
CA GLY A 14 -3.26 -5.99 5.64
C GLY A 14 -2.04 -6.90 5.70
N VAL A 15 -0.96 -6.47 6.37
CA VAL A 15 0.27 -7.26 6.53
C VAL A 15 0.00 -8.58 7.24
N ASN A 16 -0.76 -8.56 8.35
CA ASN A 16 -1.12 -9.78 9.08
C ASN A 16 -1.93 -10.75 8.21
N ALA A 17 -2.86 -10.24 7.40
CA ALA A 17 -3.65 -11.06 6.49
C ALA A 17 -2.79 -11.70 5.40
N VAL A 18 -1.91 -10.91 4.77
CA VAL A 18 -0.97 -11.39 3.75
C VAL A 18 0.00 -12.43 4.32
N GLN A 19 0.56 -12.16 5.50
CA GLN A 19 1.45 -13.10 6.18
C GLN A 19 0.73 -14.41 6.50
N LYS A 20 -0.52 -14.34 6.98
CA LYS A 20 -1.32 -15.54 7.29
C LYS A 20 -1.65 -16.37 6.05
N LEU A 21 -1.93 -15.72 4.91
CA LEU A 21 -2.36 -16.39 3.68
C LEU A 21 -1.18 -16.89 2.83
N LEU A 22 -0.11 -16.12 2.76
CA LEU A 22 1.01 -16.36 1.85
C LEU A 22 2.30 -16.79 2.57
N GLY A 23 2.37 -16.66 3.91
CA GLY A 23 3.55 -17.01 4.70
C GLY A 23 4.73 -16.04 4.53
N VAL A 24 4.49 -14.86 3.95
CA VAL A 24 5.54 -13.87 3.64
C VAL A 24 5.34 -12.60 4.45
N GLU A 25 6.46 -12.02 4.90
CA GLU A 25 6.46 -10.69 5.51
C GLU A 25 6.59 -9.63 4.42
N THR A 26 5.71 -8.63 4.44
CA THR A 26 5.79 -7.50 3.51
C THR A 26 6.43 -6.31 4.24
N PRO A 27 7.66 -5.90 3.85
CA PRO A 27 8.39 -4.86 4.54
C PRO A 27 7.72 -3.51 4.35
N ARG A 28 8.02 -2.61 5.29
CA ARG A 28 7.49 -1.25 5.28
C ARG A 28 7.92 -0.53 4.00
N GLY A 29 6.95 0.05 3.31
CA GLY A 29 7.16 0.93 2.18
C GLY A 29 7.18 2.40 2.60
N GLY A 30 6.53 3.24 1.81
CA GLY A 30 6.49 4.69 1.96
C GLY A 30 5.14 5.25 2.41
N LYS A 31 5.04 6.57 2.29
CA LYS A 31 3.83 7.38 2.49
C LYS A 31 3.55 8.17 1.22
N HIS A 32 2.27 8.41 0.93
CA HIS A 32 1.81 9.26 -0.16
C HIS A 32 1.10 10.47 0.44
N ASP A 33 1.84 11.54 0.71
CA ASP A 33 1.29 12.71 1.38
C ASP A 33 0.11 13.33 0.61
N THR A 34 0.19 13.32 -0.73
CA THR A 34 -0.88 13.85 -1.60
C THR A 34 -2.17 13.03 -1.54
N MET A 35 -2.06 11.72 -1.30
CA MET A 35 -3.21 10.81 -1.19
C MET A 35 -3.63 10.54 0.26
N GLY A 36 -2.79 10.91 1.25
CA GLY A 36 -2.99 10.61 2.66
C GLY A 36 -3.03 9.11 2.94
N THR A 37 -2.18 8.35 2.25
CA THR A 37 -2.07 6.89 2.38
C THR A 37 -0.64 6.47 2.68
N HIS A 38 -0.45 5.25 3.17
CA HIS A 38 0.86 4.65 3.39
C HIS A 38 0.84 3.19 2.95
N ASN A 39 2.01 2.56 2.78
CA ASN A 39 2.06 1.19 2.27
C ASN A 39 3.17 0.30 2.87
N CYS A 40 3.02 -0.99 2.63
CA CYS A 40 4.07 -2.02 2.67
C CYS A 40 4.20 -2.58 1.26
N VAL A 41 5.42 -2.81 0.79
CA VAL A 41 5.65 -3.25 -0.60
C VAL A 41 6.80 -4.25 -0.65
N MET A 42 6.64 -5.29 -1.47
CA MET A 42 7.70 -6.25 -1.75
C MET A 42 7.75 -6.61 -3.23
N GLN A 43 8.92 -7.06 -3.68
CA GLN A 43 9.08 -7.65 -5.00
C GLN A 43 8.35 -9.00 -5.05
N ALA A 44 7.56 -9.21 -6.09
CA ALA A 44 6.73 -10.39 -6.33
C ALA A 44 7.00 -10.97 -7.73
N GLY A 45 8.27 -11.06 -8.13
CA GLY A 45 8.71 -11.49 -9.46
C GLY A 45 9.78 -10.57 -10.03
N ALA A 46 10.20 -10.83 -11.27
CA ALA A 46 11.27 -10.04 -11.91
C ALA A 46 10.89 -8.57 -12.12
N GLU A 47 9.62 -8.31 -12.47
CA GLU A 47 9.12 -6.98 -12.85
C GLU A 47 7.79 -6.63 -12.16
N SER A 48 7.45 -7.34 -11.08
CA SER A 48 6.17 -7.20 -10.39
C SER A 48 6.33 -6.99 -8.89
N PHE A 49 5.39 -6.25 -8.30
CA PHE A 49 5.37 -5.95 -6.87
C PHE A 49 4.03 -6.34 -6.23
N LEU A 50 4.08 -6.75 -4.96
CA LEU A 50 2.91 -6.82 -4.09
C LEU A 50 2.91 -5.59 -3.21
N GLU A 51 1.81 -4.85 -3.23
CA GLU A 51 1.61 -3.65 -2.44
C GLU A 51 0.40 -3.79 -1.52
N ILE A 52 0.59 -3.51 -0.24
CA ILE A 52 -0.47 -3.39 0.76
C ILE A 52 -0.59 -1.92 1.12
N LEU A 53 -1.76 -1.32 0.98
CA LEU A 53 -1.97 0.12 1.16
C LEU A 53 -3.15 0.41 2.08
N ALA A 54 -3.00 1.41 2.95
CA ALA A 54 -4.03 1.87 3.86
C ALA A 54 -4.00 3.39 3.99
N ILE A 55 -5.07 3.97 4.55
CA ILE A 55 -5.10 5.39 4.92
C ILE A 55 -4.05 5.64 6.00
N ASP A 56 -3.23 6.68 5.83
CA ASP A 56 -2.31 7.09 6.89
C ASP A 56 -3.12 7.82 7.99
N PRO A 57 -3.19 7.27 9.22
CA PRO A 57 -3.93 7.91 10.31
C PRO A 57 -3.30 9.24 10.75
N GLY A 58 -2.02 9.48 10.42
CA GLY A 58 -1.34 10.75 10.66
C GLY A 58 -1.53 11.80 9.57
N ALA A 59 -2.16 11.44 8.44
CA ALA A 59 -2.35 12.40 7.34
C ALA A 59 -3.53 13.34 7.63
N PRO A 60 -3.39 14.64 7.29
CA PRO A 60 -4.50 15.58 7.41
C PRO A 60 -5.70 15.14 6.55
N PRO A 61 -6.93 15.54 6.94
CA PRO A 61 -8.11 15.27 6.13
C PRO A 61 -7.91 15.85 4.72
N PRO A 62 -7.95 15.02 3.67
CA PRO A 62 -7.97 15.54 2.32
C PRO A 62 -9.34 16.19 2.20
N GLY A 63 -9.41 17.50 1.94
CA GLY A 63 -10.68 18.22 1.70
C GLY A 63 -11.44 17.76 0.44
N ARG A 64 -11.22 16.52 0.01
CA ARG A 64 -11.79 15.79 -1.12
C ARG A 64 -11.78 14.30 -0.77
N ALA A 65 -12.56 13.48 -1.49
CA ALA A 65 -12.37 12.04 -1.44
C ALA A 65 -10.91 11.69 -1.76
N ARG A 66 -10.30 10.82 -0.95
CA ARG A 66 -8.98 10.24 -1.30
C ARG A 66 -9.17 9.56 -2.65
N ALA A 67 -8.38 9.94 -3.65
CA ALA A 67 -8.36 9.21 -4.90
C ALA A 67 -7.94 7.77 -4.56
N GLY A 68 -8.86 6.82 -4.69
CA GLY A 68 -8.54 5.41 -4.56
C GLY A 68 -7.51 5.04 -5.63
N PHE A 69 -6.54 4.20 -5.25
CA PHE A 69 -5.57 3.53 -6.11
C PHE A 69 -5.22 4.27 -7.42
N MET A 70 -4.64 5.47 -7.34
CA MET A 70 -4.03 6.08 -8.53
C MET A 70 -2.61 5.54 -8.71
N LEU A 71 -2.51 4.64 -9.68
CA LEU A 71 -1.42 3.74 -10.08
C LEU A 71 -0.14 4.42 -10.62
N GLY A 72 0.08 5.72 -10.36
CA GLY A 72 1.09 6.52 -11.09
C GLY A 72 2.12 7.26 -10.25
N CYS A 73 2.06 7.22 -8.92
CA CYS A 73 2.98 7.96 -8.05
C CYS A 73 4.16 7.13 -7.53
N TRP A 74 4.33 5.91 -8.04
CA TRP A 74 5.43 5.02 -7.66
C TRP A 74 6.61 5.27 -8.58
N TYR A 75 7.73 5.70 -8.00
CA TYR A 75 8.97 6.14 -8.67
C TYR A 75 8.92 7.50 -9.38
N ARG A 76 9.18 8.55 -8.59
CA ARG A 76 10.16 9.56 -9.00
C ARG A 76 11.18 9.76 -7.89
#